data_AF-A0A254SW55-F1
#
_entry.id   AF-A0A254SW55-F1
#
_cell.length_a   1.000
_cell.length_b   1.000
_cell.length_c   1.000
_cell.angle_alpha   90.00
_cell.angle_beta   90.00
_cell.angle_gamma   90.00
#
_symmetry.space_group_name_H-M   'P 1'
#
loop_
_entity.id
_entity.type
_entity.pdbx_description
1 polymer ?
#
loop_
_entity_poly.entity_id
_entity_poly.type
_entity_poly.pdbx_seq_one_letter_code
_entity_poly.pdbx_strand_id
1 'polypeptide(L)'
;MLKNWKFKFFEISHLPEPNCPPDETKQVDSKELAFYEQSVGAWFQTNLEHDKTKVTLASGAIGLLITLFCFCSNQDNASWTTFFCMMVSILFFLTTIIISEVIFQKNATLIENIINGKESPSIGHFDKFSWITFVLGIVFALIYICNVAYHVLPPFCK
;
A
#
# COMPACT_ATOMS: atom_id res chain seq x y z
N MET A 1 -1.64 17.91 3.03
CA MET A 1 -2.81 18.05 2.14
C MET A 1 -4.11 17.43 2.70
N LEU A 2 -4.08 16.54 3.70
CA LEU A 2 -5.28 15.93 4.32
C LEU A 2 -6.11 16.85 5.24
N LYS A 3 -5.54 17.97 5.72
CA LYS A 3 -6.20 18.83 6.74
C LYS A 3 -7.29 19.74 6.16
N ASN A 4 -7.19 20.09 4.87
CA ASN A 4 -8.12 21.01 4.22
C ASN A 4 -9.44 20.34 3.79
N TRP A 5 -9.46 19.03 3.60
CA TRP A 5 -10.66 18.31 3.15
C TRP A 5 -11.71 18.14 4.25
N LYS A 6 -11.29 17.96 5.51
CA LYS A 6 -12.21 17.93 6.67
C LYS A 6 -12.97 19.25 6.86
N PHE A 7 -12.31 20.38 6.61
CA PHE A 7 -12.93 21.70 6.73
C PHE A 7 -13.96 21.93 5.61
N LYS A 8 -13.63 21.54 4.38
CA LYS A 8 -14.52 21.64 3.23
C LYS A 8 -15.78 20.77 3.39
N PHE A 9 -15.65 19.61 4.04
CA PHE A 9 -16.76 18.70 4.36
C PHE A 9 -17.79 19.33 5.32
N PHE A 10 -17.34 20.09 6.33
CA PHE A 10 -18.22 20.73 7.32
C PHE A 10 -18.91 21.99 6.78
N GLU A 11 -18.24 22.71 5.89
CA GLU A 11 -18.73 23.96 5.30
C GLU A 11 -19.88 23.73 4.29
N ILE A 12 -19.87 22.60 3.57
CA ILE A 12 -20.92 22.23 2.61
C ILE A 12 -22.21 21.80 3.32
N SER A 13 -22.14 21.18 4.50
CA SER A 13 -23.31 20.71 5.25
C SER A 13 -24.14 21.81 5.94
N HIS A 14 -23.68 23.06 5.91
CA HIS A 14 -24.29 24.19 6.65
C HIS A 14 -24.65 25.39 5.76
N LEU A 15 -24.65 25.22 4.43
CA LEU A 15 -25.10 26.30 3.56
C LEU A 15 -26.61 26.53 3.77
N PRO A 16 -27.04 27.75 4.17
CA PRO A 16 -28.45 28.06 4.34
C PRO A 16 -29.16 27.95 2.99
N GLU A 17 -30.33 27.31 2.97
CA GLU A 17 -31.15 27.17 1.77
C GLU A 17 -31.43 28.55 1.15
N PRO A 18 -30.99 28.82 -0.09
CA PRO A 18 -31.25 30.10 -0.73
C PRO A 18 -32.67 30.13 -1.30
N ASN A 19 -33.44 31.13 -0.89
CA ASN A 19 -34.77 31.42 -1.44
C ASN A 19 -34.71 31.87 -2.93
N CYS A 20 -35.38 31.09 -3.82
CA CYS A 20 -35.74 31.29 -5.27
C CYS A 20 -34.61 31.31 -6.34
N PRO A 21 -34.83 30.96 -7.65
CA PRO A 21 -36.02 30.56 -8.44
C PRO A 21 -35.91 29.14 -9.11
N PRO A 22 -36.87 28.63 -9.92
CA PRO A 22 -36.85 27.23 -10.39
C PRO A 22 -35.99 27.02 -11.66
N ASP A 23 -35.17 25.96 -11.61
CA ASP A 23 -34.62 25.13 -12.70
C ASP A 23 -33.09 25.15 -12.96
N GLU A 24 -32.33 26.18 -12.56
CA GLU A 24 -30.86 26.18 -12.76
C GLU A 24 -30.07 25.51 -11.63
N THR A 25 -30.60 25.49 -10.40
CA THR A 25 -29.92 24.92 -9.21
C THR A 25 -29.81 23.40 -9.24
N LYS A 26 -30.76 22.68 -9.85
CA LYS A 26 -30.72 21.21 -9.96
C LYS A 26 -29.59 20.70 -10.85
N GLN A 27 -29.22 21.45 -11.90
CA GLN A 27 -28.12 21.04 -12.78
C GLN A 27 -26.74 21.23 -12.14
N VAL A 28 -26.56 22.30 -11.35
CA VAL A 28 -25.31 22.54 -10.62
C VAL A 28 -25.08 21.45 -9.58
N ASP A 29 -26.11 21.10 -8.81
CA ASP A 29 -26.08 20.02 -7.81
C ASP A 29 -25.81 18.65 -8.44
N SER A 30 -26.48 18.33 -9.55
CA SER A 30 -26.26 17.06 -10.26
C SER A 30 -24.85 16.95 -10.87
N LYS A 31 -24.29 18.05 -11.40
CA LYS A 31 -22.94 18.07 -11.95
C LYS A 31 -21.88 17.96 -10.87
N GLU A 32 -22.04 18.64 -9.74
CA GLU A 32 -21.13 18.56 -8.60
C GLU A 32 -21.16 17.17 -7.96
N LEU A 33 -22.35 16.58 -7.82
CA LEU A 33 -22.52 15.20 -7.35
C LEU A 33 -21.82 14.20 -8.28
N ALA A 34 -22.07 14.31 -9.59
CA ALA A 34 -21.42 13.43 -10.58
C ALA A 34 -19.89 13.60 -10.58
N PHE A 35 -19.39 14.83 -10.48
CA PHE A 35 -17.96 15.09 -10.38
C PHE A 35 -17.37 14.52 -9.08
N TYR A 36 -18.10 14.60 -7.97
CA TYR A 36 -17.70 14.05 -6.69
C TYR A 36 -17.63 12.51 -6.74
N GLU A 37 -18.67 11.85 -7.23
CA GLU A 37 -18.70 10.39 -7.39
C GLU A 37 -17.53 9.89 -8.25
N GLN A 38 -17.28 10.55 -9.38
CA GLN A 38 -16.14 10.23 -10.25
C GLN A 38 -14.81 10.45 -9.55
N SER A 39 -14.65 11.55 -8.80
CA SER A 39 -13.41 11.88 -8.09
C SER A 39 -13.11 10.88 -6.98
N VAL A 40 -14.10 10.50 -6.19
CA VAL A 40 -13.96 9.49 -5.11
C VAL A 40 -13.68 8.12 -5.70
N GLY A 41 -14.39 7.74 -6.77
CA GLY A 41 -14.15 6.49 -7.49
C GLY A 41 -12.73 6.41 -8.05
N ALA A 42 -12.26 7.48 -8.68
CA ALA A 42 -10.90 7.56 -9.21
C ALA A 42 -9.85 7.45 -8.10
N TRP A 43 -10.02 8.18 -6.99
CA TRP A 43 -9.10 8.10 -5.85
C TRP A 43 -9.07 6.68 -5.24
N PHE A 44 -10.23 6.06 -5.04
CA PHE A 44 -10.31 4.71 -4.49
C PHE A 44 -9.59 3.70 -5.39
N GLN A 45 -9.86 3.76 -6.70
CA GLN A 45 -9.23 2.90 -7.67
C GLN A 45 -7.71 3.05 -7.68
N THR A 46 -7.19 4.28 -7.67
CA THR A 46 -5.73 4.53 -7.63
C THR A 46 -5.07 3.98 -6.37
N ASN A 47 -5.67 4.15 -5.19
CA ASN A 47 -5.09 3.62 -3.96
C ASN A 47 -5.13 2.10 -3.91
N LEU A 48 -6.23 1.52 -4.39
CA LEU A 48 -6.41 0.08 -4.50
C LEU A 48 -5.37 -0.54 -5.45
N GLU A 49 -5.12 0.09 -6.59
CA GLU A 49 -4.07 -0.32 -7.52
C GLU A 49 -2.66 -0.23 -6.90
N HIS A 50 -2.39 0.83 -6.15
CA HIS A 50 -1.11 1.00 -5.47
C HIS A 50 -0.86 -0.08 -4.41
N ASP A 51 -1.86 -0.41 -3.59
CA ASP A 51 -1.74 -1.46 -2.58
C ASP A 51 -1.64 -2.87 -3.19
N LYS A 52 -2.40 -3.15 -4.25
CA LYS A 52 -2.26 -4.39 -5.03
C LYS A 52 -0.84 -4.55 -5.58
N THR A 53 -0.29 -3.48 -6.13
CA THR A 53 1.08 -3.49 -6.67
C THR A 53 2.10 -3.84 -5.59
N LYS A 54 1.99 -3.28 -4.37
CA LYS A 54 2.86 -3.64 -3.24
C LYS A 54 2.77 -5.12 -2.87
N VAL A 55 1.56 -5.68 -2.78
CA VAL A 55 1.35 -7.11 -2.48
C VAL A 55 1.92 -8.00 -3.58
N THR A 56 1.71 -7.65 -4.85
CA THR A 56 2.26 -8.38 -6.00
C THR A 56 3.78 -8.37 -6.02
N LEU A 57 4.41 -7.22 -5.75
CA LEU A 57 5.87 -7.12 -5.67
C LEU A 57 6.43 -7.93 -4.51
N ALA A 58 5.80 -7.87 -3.34
CA ALA A 58 6.22 -8.62 -2.15
C ALA A 58 6.11 -10.14 -2.37
N SER A 59 5.00 -10.63 -2.94
CA SER A 59 4.82 -12.06 -3.22
C SER A 59 5.78 -12.56 -4.30
N GLY A 60 6.02 -11.78 -5.35
CA GLY A 60 7.03 -12.06 -6.36
C GLY A 60 8.45 -12.13 -5.78
N ALA A 61 8.79 -11.20 -4.88
CA ALA A 61 10.08 -11.19 -4.19
C ALA A 61 10.27 -12.45 -3.33
N ILE A 62 9.26 -12.87 -2.57
CA ILE A 62 9.30 -14.13 -1.79
C ILE A 62 9.56 -15.33 -2.71
N GLY A 63 8.82 -15.44 -3.82
CA GLY A 63 9.01 -16.54 -4.77
C GLY A 63 10.42 -16.59 -5.37
N LEU A 64 10.97 -15.42 -5.70
CA LEU A 64 12.33 -15.28 -6.20
C LEU A 64 13.38 -15.66 -5.14
N LEU A 65 13.22 -15.22 -3.89
CA LEU A 65 14.11 -15.56 -2.79
C LEU A 65 14.16 -17.07 -2.53
N ILE A 66 13.00 -17.73 -2.51
CA ILE A 66 12.89 -19.19 -2.36
C ILE A 66 13.54 -19.91 -3.54
N THR A 67 13.35 -19.42 -4.76
CA THR A 67 13.97 -20.02 -5.96
C THR A 67 15.50 -19.93 -5.90
N LEU A 68 16.04 -18.76 -5.55
CA LEU A 68 17.50 -18.58 -5.37
C LEU A 68 18.05 -19.49 -4.26
N PHE A 69 17.29 -19.69 -3.19
CA PHE A 69 17.66 -20.60 -2.12
C PHE A 69 17.76 -22.05 -2.60
N CYS A 70 16.73 -22.54 -3.29
CA CYS A 70 16.73 -23.90 -3.86
C CYS A 70 17.90 -24.10 -4.84
N PHE A 71 18.24 -23.09 -5.63
CA PHE A 71 19.36 -23.15 -6.55
C PHE A 71 20.71 -23.24 -5.81
N CYS A 72 20.90 -22.46 -4.75
CA CYS A 72 22.16 -22.38 -4.02
C CYS A 72 22.33 -23.45 -2.94
N SER A 73 21.24 -24.12 -2.51
CA SER A 73 21.26 -25.13 -1.45
C SER A 73 22.16 -26.34 -1.76
N ASN A 74 22.52 -26.57 -3.03
CA ASN A 74 23.41 -27.65 -3.44
C ASN A 74 24.90 -27.28 -3.38
N GLN A 75 25.24 -26.05 -2.99
CA GLN A 75 26.63 -25.63 -2.79
C GLN A 75 26.98 -25.70 -1.30
N ASP A 76 28.10 -26.35 -0.97
CA ASP A 76 28.61 -26.54 0.40
C ASP A 76 28.99 -25.23 1.14
N ASN A 77 28.76 -24.06 0.53
CA ASN A 77 29.17 -22.75 1.03
C ASN A 77 28.04 -21.95 1.70
N ALA A 78 26.93 -22.58 2.07
CA ALA A 78 25.80 -21.91 2.71
C ALA A 78 26.14 -21.46 4.14
N SER A 79 26.57 -20.19 4.30
CA SER A 79 26.75 -19.56 5.61
C SER A 79 25.42 -19.40 6.34
N TRP A 80 25.41 -19.66 7.64
CA TRP A 80 24.26 -19.40 8.54
C TRP A 80 23.73 -17.97 8.43
N THR A 81 24.62 -17.02 8.13
CA THR A 81 24.28 -15.61 7.91
C THR A 81 23.35 -15.41 6.72
N THR A 82 23.59 -16.13 5.63
CA THR A 82 22.81 -16.06 4.39
C THR A 82 21.40 -16.61 4.61
N PHE A 83 21.28 -17.75 5.31
CA PHE A 83 20.00 -18.33 5.69
C PHE A 83 19.19 -17.38 6.59
N PHE A 84 19.83 -16.77 7.60
CA PHE A 84 19.17 -15.83 8.49
C PHE A 84 18.66 -14.58 7.76
N CYS A 85 19.46 -13.98 6.87
CA CYS A 85 19.05 -12.82 6.07
C CYS A 85 17.83 -13.13 5.20
N MET A 86 17.80 -14.31 4.59
CA MET A 86 16.66 -14.75 3.79
C MET A 86 15.39 -14.88 4.63
N MET A 87 15.48 -15.58 5.77
CA MET A 87 14.34 -15.76 6.68
C MET A 87 13.78 -14.41 7.14
N VAL A 88 14.65 -13.49 7.55
CA VAL A 88 14.25 -12.13 7.97
C VAL A 88 13.58 -11.37 6.83
N SER A 89 14.12 -11.43 5.61
CA SER A 89 13.52 -10.77 4.44
C SER A 89 12.11 -11.31 4.14
N ILE A 90 11.93 -12.63 4.15
CA ILE A 90 10.62 -13.27 3.94
C ILE A 90 9.62 -12.81 5.01
N LEU A 91 10.02 -12.78 6.28
CA LEU A 91 9.15 -12.32 7.38
C LEU A 91 8.71 -10.86 7.19
N PHE A 92 9.60 -9.97 6.73
CA PHE A 92 9.23 -8.59 6.43
C PHE A 92 8.28 -8.46 5.24
N PHE A 93 8.47 -9.25 4.17
CA PHE A 93 7.54 -9.26 3.05
C PHE A 93 6.17 -9.84 3.42
N LEU A 94 6.12 -10.92 4.21
CA LEU A 94 4.86 -11.47 4.74
C LEU A 94 4.14 -10.45 5.63
N THR A 95 4.86 -9.79 6.53
CA THR A 95 4.31 -8.73 7.37
C THR A 95 3.74 -7.59 6.53
N THR A 96 4.45 -7.20 5.46
CA THR A 96 3.97 -6.17 4.52
C THR A 96 2.68 -6.59 3.83
N ILE A 97 2.57 -7.85 3.40
CA ILE A 97 1.35 -8.38 2.75
C ILE A 97 0.18 -8.29 3.74
N ILE A 98 0.34 -8.80 4.97
CA ILE A 98 -0.71 -8.80 5.99
C ILE A 98 -1.15 -7.36 6.33
N ILE A 99 -0.21 -6.44 6.55
CA ILE A 99 -0.56 -5.05 6.87
C ILE A 99 -1.28 -4.39 5.69
N SER A 100 -0.82 -4.62 4.45
CA SER A 100 -1.44 -4.04 3.26
C SER A 100 -2.87 -4.55 3.06
N GLU A 101 -3.12 -5.83 3.36
CA GLU A 101 -4.48 -6.39 3.37
C GLU A 101 -5.36 -5.77 4.47
N VAL A 102 -4.83 -5.58 5.68
CA VAL A 102 -5.55 -4.92 6.77
C VAL A 102 -5.86 -3.45 6.44
N ILE A 103 -4.93 -2.74 5.81
CA ILE A 103 -5.16 -1.37 5.31
C ILE A 103 -6.31 -1.37 4.31
N PHE A 104 -6.35 -2.34 3.40
CA PHE A 104 -7.42 -2.46 2.41
C PHE A 104 -8.80 -2.60 3.07
N GLN A 105 -8.92 -3.48 4.07
CA GLN A 105 -10.16 -3.65 4.83
C GLN A 105 -10.56 -2.37 5.57
N LYS A 106 -9.61 -1.72 6.24
CA LYS A 106 -9.87 -0.48 6.97
C LYS A 106 -10.23 0.69 6.05
N ASN A 107 -9.64 0.76 4.87
CA ASN A 107 -9.98 1.76 3.86
C ASN A 107 -11.41 1.59 3.36
N ALA A 108 -11.88 0.34 3.17
CA ALA A 108 -13.27 0.07 2.84
C ALA A 108 -14.23 0.52 3.96
N THR A 109 -13.92 0.18 5.23
CA THR A 109 -14.72 0.60 6.39
C THR A 109 -14.70 2.12 6.60
N LEU A 110 -13.59 2.80 6.29
CA LEU A 110 -13.50 4.27 6.36
C LEU A 110 -14.51 4.92 5.43
N ILE A 111 -14.61 4.44 4.19
CA ILE A 111 -15.53 4.97 3.18
C ILE A 111 -16.98 4.70 3.60
N GLU A 112 -17.29 3.49 4.08
CA GLU A 112 -18.60 3.15 4.61
C GLU A 112 -19.01 4.05 5.78
N ASN A 113 -18.08 4.35 6.69
CA ASN A 113 -18.33 5.25 7.82
C ASN A 113 -18.55 6.70 7.38
N ILE A 114 -17.80 7.18 6.38
CA ILE A 114 -17.99 8.53 5.81
C ILE A 114 -19.37 8.65 5.16
N ILE A 115 -19.81 7.64 4.38
CA ILE A 115 -21.15 7.60 3.77
C ILE A 115 -22.24 7.60 4.83
N ASN A 116 -22.03 6.88 5.94
CA ASN A 116 -22.97 6.82 7.06
C ASN A 116 -22.89 8.02 8.03
N GLY A 117 -22.09 9.06 7.72
CA GLY A 117 -21.94 10.26 8.56
C GLY A 117 -21.24 10.02 9.90
N LYS A 118 -20.50 8.91 10.05
CA LYS A 118 -19.79 8.56 11.29
C LYS A 118 -18.37 9.11 11.27
N GLU A 119 -17.94 9.74 12.37
CA GLU A 119 -16.54 10.10 12.54
C GLU A 119 -15.66 8.84 12.65
N SER A 120 -14.63 8.77 11.81
CA SER A 120 -13.74 7.62 11.75
C SER A 120 -12.31 7.99 12.17
N PRO A 121 -11.63 7.16 12.98
CA PRO A 121 -10.27 7.40 13.41
C PRO A 121 -9.26 7.37 12.25
N SER A 122 -8.18 8.15 12.37
CA SER A 122 -7.15 8.30 11.33
C SER A 122 -6.32 7.02 11.14
N ILE A 123 -6.33 6.47 9.93
CA ILE A 123 -5.60 5.24 9.54
C ILE A 123 -4.11 5.50 9.22
N GLY A 124 -3.66 6.77 9.21
CA GLY A 124 -2.35 7.17 8.65
C GLY A 124 -1.09 6.55 9.31
N HIS A 125 -1.21 5.90 10.46
CA HIS A 125 -0.10 5.16 11.07
C HIS A 125 0.18 3.82 10.37
N PHE A 126 -0.86 3.15 9.85
CA PHE A 126 -0.72 1.85 9.19
C PHE A 126 0.00 1.98 7.84
N ASP A 127 -0.31 3.00 7.05
CA ASP A 127 0.34 3.24 5.75
C ASP A 127 1.85 3.45 5.89
N LYS A 128 2.27 4.25 6.89
CA LYS A 128 3.69 4.46 7.19
C LYS A 128 4.36 3.16 7.61
N PHE A 129 3.70 2.38 8.45
CA PHE A 129 4.25 1.13 8.95
C PHE A 129 4.43 0.10 7.83
N SER A 130 3.41 -0.08 6.97
CA SER A 130 3.48 -0.94 5.77
C SER A 130 4.65 -0.57 4.86
N TRP A 131 4.84 0.73 4.62
CA TRP A 131 5.93 1.20 3.75
C TRP A 131 7.31 0.93 4.37
N ILE A 132 7.48 1.17 5.67
CA ILE A 132 8.74 0.88 6.38
C ILE A 132 9.07 -0.61 6.34
N THR A 133 8.10 -1.50 6.61
CA THR A 133 8.32 -2.95 6.59
C THR A 133 8.68 -3.44 5.18
N PHE A 134 8.07 -2.86 4.15
CA PHE A 134 8.39 -3.21 2.76
C PHE A 134 9.83 -2.86 2.41
N VAL A 135 10.26 -1.63 2.74
CA VAL A 135 11.64 -1.16 2.48
C VAL A 135 12.66 -2.01 3.23
N LEU A 136 12.39 -2.34 4.50
CA LEU A 136 13.26 -3.25 5.26
C LEU A 136 13.36 -4.62 4.58
N GLY A 137 12.25 -5.19 4.12
CA GLY A 137 12.23 -6.45 3.36
C GLY A 137 13.14 -6.41 2.13
N ILE A 138 13.10 -5.32 1.36
CA ILE A 138 13.97 -5.10 0.19
C ILE A 138 15.44 -5.04 0.60
N VAL A 139 15.78 -4.30 1.66
CA VAL A 139 17.18 -4.17 2.10
C VAL A 139 17.77 -5.54 2.46
N PHE A 140 17.04 -6.35 3.25
CA PHE A 140 17.49 -7.70 3.58
C PHE A 140 17.55 -8.64 2.37
N ALA A 141 16.61 -8.51 1.42
CA ALA A 141 16.64 -9.28 0.18
C ALA A 141 17.90 -8.97 -0.65
N LEU A 142 18.26 -7.68 -0.78
CA LEU A 142 19.45 -7.27 -1.50
C LEU A 142 20.73 -7.78 -0.81
N ILE A 143 20.80 -7.69 0.52
CA ILE A 143 21.93 -8.25 1.28
C ILE A 143 22.06 -9.75 1.03
N TYR A 144 20.95 -10.50 1.06
CA TYR A 144 20.94 -11.92 0.75
C TYR A 144 21.45 -12.20 -0.68
N ILE A 145 20.91 -11.50 -1.69
CA ILE A 145 21.30 -11.66 -3.09
C ILE A 145 22.79 -11.35 -3.28
N CYS A 146 23.31 -10.27 -2.69
CA CYS A 146 24.73 -9.92 -2.77
C CYS A 146 25.62 -10.97 -2.12
N ASN A 147 25.25 -11.50 -0.95
CA ASN A 147 26.00 -12.57 -0.29
C ASN A 147 26.02 -13.84 -1.16
N VAL A 148 24.86 -14.23 -1.71
CA VAL A 148 24.78 -15.37 -2.63
C VAL A 148 25.64 -15.14 -3.87
N ALA A 149 25.55 -13.96 -4.49
CA ALA A 149 26.32 -13.60 -5.68
C ALA A 149 27.84 -13.67 -5.42
N TYR A 150 28.31 -13.20 -4.26
CA TYR A 150 29.71 -13.26 -3.87
C TYR A 150 30.23 -14.71 -3.78
N HIS A 151 29.41 -15.65 -3.31
CA HIS A 151 29.79 -17.05 -3.17
C HIS A 151 29.63 -17.89 -4.43
N VAL A 152 28.67 -17.54 -5.29
CA VAL A 152 28.30 -18.34 -6.47
C VAL A 152 29.00 -17.86 -7.74
N LEU A 153 29.28 -16.56 -7.89
CA LEU A 153 29.92 -16.06 -9.10
C LEU A 153 31.42 -16.40 -9.08
N PRO A 154 31.96 -17.06 -10.12
CA PRO A 154 33.40 -17.19 -10.26
C PRO A 154 34.02 -15.77 -10.32
N PRO A 155 35.25 -15.57 -9.82
CA PRO A 155 35.91 -14.27 -9.93
C PRO A 155 35.99 -13.91 -11.41
N PHE A 156 35.17 -12.95 -11.84
CA PHE A 156 35.30 -12.34 -13.15
C PHE A 156 36.69 -11.68 -13.18
N CYS A 157 37.63 -12.27 -13.93
CA CYS A 157 39.08 -12.07 -13.97
C CYS A 157 39.90 -13.07 -13.13
N LYS A 158 40.28 -14.17 -13.78
CA LYS A 158 41.69 -14.58 -13.88
C LYS A 158 42.04 -14.83 -15.34
#